data_AF-A0A2S5GC58-F1
#
_entry.id   AF-A0A2S5GC58-F1
#
_cell.length_a   1.000
_cell.length_b   1.000
_cell.length_c   1.000
_cell.angle_alpha   90.00
_cell.angle_beta   90.00
_cell.angle_gamma   90.00
#
_symmetry.space_group_name_H-M   'P 1'
#
loop_
_entity.id
_entity.type
_entity.pdbx_description
1 polymer ?
#
loop_
_entity_poly.entity_id
_entity_poly.type
_entity_poly.pdbx_seq_one_letter_code
_entity_poly.pdbx_strand_id
1 'polypeptide(L)'
;MRKEADRLTSLIWGSSESYKSWGVAQYGLEAAMPKGQSIRSAAEMDAMDARDLRLYNRFQKFDEHVNAVESIANFVEKTFDDRYAVILDCMMEGMSYRSIAMHLGVNRNTIGEMKNKMLNEVCQKCHFLQELQSWKKTS
;
A
#
# COMPACT_ATOMS: atom_id res chain seq x y z
N MET A 1 -6.26 -2.03 4.63
CA MET A 1 -5.34 -0.97 4.16
C MET A 1 -5.63 -0.61 2.71
N ARG A 2 -5.58 -1.55 1.76
CA ARG A 2 -5.90 -1.31 0.34
C ARG A 2 -7.23 -0.57 0.09
N LYS A 3 -8.35 -1.07 0.65
CA LYS A 3 -9.66 -0.39 0.55
C LYS A 3 -9.67 1.06 1.03
N GLU A 4 -8.88 1.38 2.06
CA GLU A 4 -8.78 2.76 2.58
C GLU A 4 -7.86 3.60 1.70
N ALA A 5 -6.79 3.03 1.13
CA ALA A 5 -5.97 3.69 0.12
C ALA A 5 -6.82 4.04 -1.12
N ASP A 6 -7.60 3.07 -1.64
CA ASP A 6 -8.49 3.28 -2.79
C ASP A 6 -9.56 4.35 -2.51
N ARG A 7 -10.11 4.38 -1.29
CA ARG A 7 -11.05 5.43 -0.87
C ARG A 7 -10.38 6.80 -0.79
N LEU A 8 -9.14 6.88 -0.30
CA LEU A 8 -8.41 8.15 -0.26
C LEU A 8 -8.04 8.60 -1.68
N THR A 9 -7.69 7.67 -2.56
CA THR A 9 -7.46 7.94 -3.99
C THR A 9 -8.71 8.56 -4.62
N SER A 10 -9.88 7.93 -4.43
CA SER A 10 -11.12 8.47 -4.98
C SER A 10 -11.51 9.81 -4.36
N LEU A 11 -11.19 10.06 -3.09
CA LEU A 11 -11.47 11.35 -2.45
C LEU A 11 -10.55 12.48 -2.92
N ILE A 12 -9.26 12.19 -3.13
CA ILE A 12 -8.23 13.18 -3.51
C ILE A 12 -8.34 13.54 -5.00
N TRP A 13 -8.54 12.53 -5.86
CA TRP A 13 -8.54 12.68 -7.33
C TRP A 13 -9.93 12.59 -7.98
N GLY A 14 -10.92 12.01 -7.30
CA GLY A 14 -12.30 11.89 -7.79
C GLY A 14 -13.23 13.06 -7.45
N SER A 15 -12.81 13.96 -6.55
CA SER A 15 -13.51 15.22 -6.25
C SER A 15 -13.08 16.33 -7.23
N SER A 16 -14.00 16.75 -8.10
CA SER A 16 -13.86 17.92 -9.00
C SER A 16 -13.93 19.26 -8.25
N GLU A 17 -14.40 19.24 -7.00
CA GLU A 17 -14.64 20.42 -6.20
C GLU A 17 -13.48 20.65 -5.23
N SER A 18 -12.67 21.65 -5.55
CA SER A 18 -11.75 22.25 -4.59
C SER A 18 -12.57 22.95 -3.50
N TYR A 19 -12.28 22.68 -2.22
CA TYR A 19 -12.96 23.34 -1.11
C TYR A 19 -12.80 24.87 -1.11
N LYS A 20 -11.78 25.41 -1.80
CA LYS A 20 -11.66 26.86 -2.08
C LYS A 20 -12.84 27.44 -2.87
N SER A 21 -13.50 26.64 -3.69
CA SER A 21 -14.69 27.03 -4.45
C SER A 21 -16.01 26.65 -3.77
N TRP A 22 -15.96 26.02 -2.58
CA TRP A 22 -17.15 25.63 -1.84
C TRP A 22 -17.92 26.89 -1.40
N GLY A 23 -19.01 27.20 -2.11
CA GLY A 23 -19.83 28.39 -1.88
C GLY A 23 -19.59 29.54 -2.88
N VAL A 24 -18.67 29.40 -3.84
CA VAL A 24 -18.51 30.34 -4.96
C VAL A 24 -19.08 29.67 -6.21
N ALA A 25 -20.24 30.14 -6.66
CA ALA A 25 -20.81 29.65 -7.92
C ALA A 25 -19.85 29.99 -9.08
N GLN A 26 -19.33 28.95 -9.74
CA GLN A 26 -18.58 29.12 -10.99
C GLN A 26 -19.57 29.53 -12.08
N TYR A 27 -19.39 30.73 -12.64
CA TYR A 27 -20.21 31.25 -13.74
C TYR A 27 -19.37 31.37 -15.02
N GLY A 28 -20.00 31.15 -16.18
CA GLY A 28 -19.40 31.36 -17.49
C GLY A 28 -18.79 30.11 -18.14
N LEU A 29 -17.93 30.32 -19.14
CA LEU A 29 -17.30 29.27 -19.95
C LEU A 29 -16.49 28.27 -19.10
N GLU A 30 -15.94 28.71 -17.98
CA GLU A 30 -15.21 27.89 -17.00
C GLU A 30 -16.07 26.76 -16.38
N ALA A 31 -17.38 26.97 -16.25
CA ALA A 31 -18.31 25.95 -15.76
C ALA A 31 -18.71 24.95 -16.85
N ALA A 32 -18.62 25.35 -18.12
CA ALA A 32 -18.97 24.53 -19.27
C ALA A 32 -17.81 23.65 -19.77
N MET A 33 -16.57 23.95 -19.36
CA MET A 33 -15.41 23.15 -19.72
C MET A 33 -15.32 21.88 -18.87
N PRO A 34 -15.09 20.70 -19.48
CA PRO A 34 -14.82 19.49 -18.73
C PRO A 34 -13.52 19.66 -17.95
N LYS A 35 -13.59 19.55 -16.62
CA LYS A 35 -12.38 19.58 -15.78
C LYS A 35 -11.59 18.29 -16.05
N GLY A 36 -10.37 18.45 -16.54
CA GLY A 36 -9.48 17.33 -16.81
C GLY A 36 -9.21 16.54 -15.53
N GLN A 37 -9.49 15.24 -15.54
CA GLN A 37 -9.02 14.33 -14.52
C GLN A 37 -7.88 13.51 -15.08
N SER A 38 -6.73 13.54 -14.40
CA SER A 38 -5.87 12.35 -14.35
C SER A 38 -4.94 12.42 -13.15
N ILE A 39 -4.25 13.54 -12.93
CA ILE A 39 -3.28 13.72 -11.83
C ILE A 39 -3.22 15.23 -11.54
N ARG A 40 -3.27 15.65 -10.26
CA ARG A 40 -3.10 17.05 -9.91
C ARG A 40 -1.72 17.54 -10.38
N SER A 41 -1.65 18.69 -11.02
CA SER A 41 -0.38 19.29 -11.43
C SER A 41 0.46 19.69 -10.20
N ALA A 42 1.77 19.87 -10.37
CA ALA A 42 2.65 20.32 -9.28
C ALA A 42 2.16 21.62 -8.62
N ALA A 43 1.61 22.56 -9.40
CA ALA A 43 1.02 23.80 -8.89
C ALA A 43 -0.26 23.56 -8.06
N GLU A 44 -1.07 22.56 -8.42
CA GLU A 44 -2.25 22.17 -7.64
C GLU A 44 -1.89 21.40 -6.36
N MET A 45 -0.74 20.72 -6.34
CA MET A 45 -0.20 20.09 -5.13
C MET A 45 0.28 21.14 -4.12
N ASP A 46 0.97 22.18 -4.59
CA ASP A 46 1.42 23.30 -3.74
C ASP A 46 0.24 24.15 -3.23
N ALA A 47 -0.84 24.21 -4.00
CA ALA A 47 -2.07 24.90 -3.62
C ALA A 47 -3.03 24.06 -2.77
N MET A 48 -2.65 22.85 -2.35
CA MET A 48 -3.49 21.97 -1.53
C MET A 48 -3.85 22.63 -0.20
N ASP A 49 -5.13 22.57 0.15
CA ASP A 49 -5.59 23.00 1.46
C ASP A 49 -5.06 22.07 2.56
N ALA A 50 -4.98 22.58 3.79
CA ALA A 50 -4.49 21.81 4.94
C ALA A 50 -5.24 20.47 5.16
N ARG A 51 -6.50 20.36 4.69
CA ARG A 51 -7.27 19.11 4.71
C ARG A 51 -6.77 18.11 3.67
N ASP A 52 -6.57 18.56 2.43
CA ASP A 52 -6.10 17.74 1.32
C ASP A 52 -4.70 17.19 1.61
N LEU A 53 -3.81 18.03 2.14
CA LEU A 53 -2.47 17.61 2.59
C LEU A 53 -2.52 16.49 3.64
N ARG A 54 -3.42 16.57 4.62
CA ARG A 54 -3.58 15.51 5.63
C ARG A 54 -4.05 14.19 5.02
N LEU A 55 -4.98 14.25 4.08
CA LEU A 55 -5.49 13.07 3.38
C LEU A 55 -4.41 12.45 2.50
N TYR A 56 -3.67 13.28 1.77
CA TYR A 56 -2.55 12.86 0.94
C TYR A 56 -1.43 12.19 1.74
N ASN A 57 -1.01 12.79 2.85
CA ASN A 57 -0.01 12.19 3.74
C ASN A 57 -0.48 10.85 4.32
N ARG A 58 -1.79 10.72 4.60
CA ARG A 58 -2.37 9.46 5.06
C ARG A 58 -2.40 8.41 3.95
N PHE A 59 -2.72 8.83 2.72
CA PHE A 59 -2.67 7.99 1.54
C PHE A 59 -1.26 7.44 1.33
N GLN A 60 -0.24 8.31 1.31
CA GLN A 60 1.16 7.89 1.11
C GLN A 60 1.59 6.81 2.10
N LYS A 61 1.26 6.98 3.39
CA LYS A 61 1.57 5.96 4.41
C LYS A 61 0.91 4.62 4.10
N PHE A 62 -0.36 4.62 3.70
CA PHE A 62 -1.04 3.38 3.36
C PHE A 62 -0.52 2.76 2.07
N ASP A 63 -0.20 3.57 1.08
CA ASP A 63 0.37 3.13 -0.18
C ASP A 63 1.74 2.46 0.03
N GLU A 64 2.63 3.09 0.81
CA GLU A 64 3.91 2.51 1.22
C GLU A 64 3.74 1.15 1.91
N HIS A 65 2.78 1.04 2.84
CA HIS A 65 2.50 -0.21 3.52
C HIS A 65 1.95 -1.29 2.59
N VAL A 66 1.03 -0.94 1.69
CA VAL A 66 0.47 -1.90 0.71
C VAL A 66 1.57 -2.39 -0.22
N ASN A 67 2.35 -1.47 -0.78
CA ASN A 67 3.47 -1.80 -1.67
C ASN A 67 4.51 -2.68 -0.99
N ALA A 68 4.83 -2.40 0.28
CA ALA A 68 5.74 -3.24 1.06
C ALA A 68 5.18 -4.66 1.22
N VAL A 69 3.91 -4.81 1.58
CA VAL A 69 3.27 -6.14 1.74
C VAL A 69 3.22 -6.90 0.41
N GLU A 70 2.83 -6.25 -0.69
CA GLU A 70 2.80 -6.88 -2.01
C GLU A 70 4.19 -7.31 -2.48
N SER A 71 5.22 -6.50 -2.21
CA SER A 71 6.60 -6.87 -2.52
C SER A 71 7.07 -8.13 -1.76
N ILE A 72 6.62 -8.28 -0.50
CA ILE A 72 6.92 -9.46 0.33
C ILE A 72 6.16 -10.68 -0.19
N ALA A 73 4.87 -10.54 -0.51
CA ALA A 73 4.07 -11.63 -1.06
C ALA A 73 4.66 -12.18 -2.36
N ASN A 74 4.98 -11.29 -3.31
CA ASN A 74 5.66 -11.65 -4.57
C ASN A 74 7.02 -12.31 -4.35
N PHE A 75 7.75 -11.90 -3.31
CA PHE A 75 9.03 -12.53 -2.96
C PHE A 75 8.83 -13.94 -2.41
N VAL A 76 7.86 -14.13 -1.52
CA VAL A 76 7.56 -15.42 -0.92
C VAL A 76 7.13 -16.42 -1.99
N GLU A 77 6.25 -16.03 -2.89
CA GLU A 77 5.78 -16.86 -4.01
C GLU A 77 6.92 -17.30 -4.95
N LYS A 78 7.92 -16.43 -5.19
CA LYS A 78 9.06 -16.76 -6.06
C LYS A 78 10.13 -17.61 -5.38
N THR A 79 10.26 -17.53 -4.07
CA THR A 79 11.40 -18.11 -3.33
C THR A 79 11.05 -19.42 -2.66
N PHE A 80 9.77 -19.59 -2.30
CA PHE A 80 9.29 -20.75 -1.55
C PHE A 80 8.28 -21.56 -2.35
N ASP A 81 7.94 -22.72 -1.79
CA ASP A 81 6.88 -23.59 -2.29
C ASP A 81 5.48 -22.95 -2.09
N ASP A 82 4.49 -23.37 -2.88
CA ASP A 82 3.13 -22.80 -2.92
C ASP A 82 2.46 -22.77 -1.55
N ARG A 83 2.82 -23.71 -0.67
CA ARG A 83 2.33 -23.80 0.71
C ARG A 83 2.65 -22.56 1.54
N TYR A 84 3.79 -21.93 1.30
CA TYR A 84 4.20 -20.72 2.03
C TYR A 84 3.35 -19.51 1.61
N ALA A 85 3.03 -19.40 0.32
CA ALA A 85 2.10 -18.39 -0.18
C ALA A 85 0.70 -18.56 0.45
N VAL A 86 0.18 -19.79 0.47
CA VAL A 86 -1.11 -20.09 1.12
C VAL A 86 -1.10 -19.73 2.60
N ILE A 87 -0.03 -20.06 3.34
CA ILE A 87 0.10 -19.69 4.76
C ILE A 87 0.14 -18.17 4.93
N LEU A 88 0.85 -17.45 4.05
CA LEU A 88 0.92 -15.99 4.10
C LEU A 88 -0.47 -15.37 3.86
N ASP A 89 -1.19 -15.83 2.84
CA ASP A 89 -2.56 -15.36 2.54
C ASP A 89 -3.50 -15.61 3.72
N CYS A 90 -3.44 -16.83 4.26
CA CYS A 90 -4.17 -17.21 5.46
C CYS A 90 -3.87 -16.29 6.67
N MET A 91 -2.62 -15.90 6.83
CA MET A 91 -2.21 -14.96 7.89
C MET A 91 -2.70 -13.54 7.60
N MET A 92 -2.73 -13.10 6.34
CA MET A 92 -3.28 -11.81 5.93
C MET A 92 -4.79 -11.71 6.15
N GLU A 93 -5.50 -12.83 6.03
CA GLU A 93 -6.93 -12.94 6.38
C GLU A 93 -7.18 -12.93 7.90
N GLY A 94 -6.12 -13.05 8.71
CA GLY A 94 -6.22 -13.06 10.17
C GLY A 94 -6.59 -14.42 10.77
N MET A 95 -6.39 -15.52 10.03
CA MET A 95 -6.66 -16.85 10.55
C MET A 95 -5.68 -17.26 11.66
N SER A 96 -6.19 -18.00 12.65
CA SER A 96 -5.37 -18.54 13.73
C SER A 96 -4.44 -19.65 13.24
N TYR A 97 -3.27 -19.85 13.87
CA TYR A 97 -2.38 -20.95 13.49
C TYR A 97 -3.04 -22.34 13.58
N ARG A 98 -4.05 -22.50 14.44
CA ARG A 98 -4.81 -23.75 14.54
C ARG A 98 -5.75 -23.95 13.35
N SER A 99 -6.43 -22.90 12.88
CA SER A 99 -7.28 -22.98 11.71
C SER A 99 -6.47 -23.16 10.43
N ILE A 100 -5.31 -22.50 10.32
CA ILE A 100 -4.38 -22.69 9.21
C ILE A 100 -3.83 -24.12 9.18
N ALA A 101 -3.45 -24.67 10.34
CA ALA A 101 -3.01 -26.07 10.48
C ALA A 101 -4.06 -27.05 9.97
N MET A 102 -5.31 -26.83 10.39
CA MET A 102 -6.44 -27.64 9.97
C MET A 102 -6.72 -27.51 8.47
N HIS A 103 -6.61 -26.29 7.92
CA HIS A 103 -6.83 -26.02 6.50
C HIS A 103 -5.79 -26.72 5.60
N LEU A 104 -4.52 -26.69 6.01
CA LEU A 104 -3.41 -27.32 5.28
C LEU A 104 -3.16 -28.79 5.64
N GLY A 105 -3.86 -29.33 6.65
CA GLY A 105 -3.65 -30.70 7.15
C GLY A 105 -2.28 -30.91 7.81
N VAL A 106 -1.68 -29.86 8.36
CA VAL A 106 -0.34 -29.88 8.97
C VAL A 106 -0.40 -29.61 10.48
N ASN A 107 0.69 -29.88 11.18
CA ASN A 107 0.78 -29.55 12.61
C ASN A 107 0.83 -28.03 12.82
N ARG A 108 0.39 -27.56 14.00
CA ARG A 108 0.52 -26.14 14.37
C ARG A 108 1.98 -25.70 14.45
N ASN A 109 2.86 -26.56 14.94
CA ASN A 109 4.28 -26.24 15.12
C ASN A 109 4.97 -26.00 13.77
N THR A 110 4.63 -26.79 12.75
CA THR A 110 5.21 -26.63 11.41
C THR A 110 4.84 -25.29 10.78
N ILE A 111 3.65 -24.74 11.07
CA ILE A 111 3.30 -23.38 10.62
C ILE A 111 4.17 -22.33 11.31
N GLY A 112 4.43 -22.50 12.62
CA GLY A 112 5.32 -21.61 13.35
C GLY A 112 6.74 -21.61 12.77
N GLU A 113 7.26 -22.79 12.43
CA GLU A 113 8.56 -22.96 11.79
C GLU A 113 8.59 -22.34 10.39
N MET A 114 7.58 -22.61 9.56
CA MET A 114 7.45 -22.04 8.22
C MET A 114 7.36 -20.51 8.26
N LYS A 115 6.58 -19.95 9.20
CA LYS A 115 6.49 -18.50 9.42
C LYS A 115 7.84 -17.89 9.76
N ASN A 116 8.56 -18.50 10.70
CA ASN A 116 9.86 -18.00 11.14
C ASN A 116 10.90 -18.10 10.00
N LYS A 117 10.86 -19.18 9.21
CA LYS A 117 11.71 -19.32 8.04
C LYS A 117 11.43 -18.23 6.99
N MET A 118 10.16 -17.96 6.68
CA MET A 118 9.79 -16.86 5.78
C MET A 118 10.31 -15.51 6.26
N LEU A 119 10.10 -15.19 7.55
CA LEU A 119 10.54 -13.93 8.12
C LEU A 119 12.06 -13.76 8.10
N ASN A 120 12.81 -14.84 8.34
CA ASN A 120 14.26 -14.81 8.29
C ASN A 120 14.76 -14.48 6.88
N GLU A 121 14.21 -15.11 5.83
CA GLU A 121 14.60 -14.80 4.44
C GLU A 121 14.24 -13.36 4.05
N VAL A 122 13.06 -12.88 4.44
CA VAL A 122 12.65 -11.49 4.20
C VAL A 122 13.60 -10.51 4.90
N CYS A 123 13.98 -10.81 6.14
CA CYS A 123 14.91 -9.98 6.93
C CYS A 123 16.31 -9.93 6.29
N GLN A 124 16.86 -11.09 5.87
CA GLN A 124 18.15 -11.15 5.19
C GLN A 124 18.17 -10.31 3.92
N LYS A 125 17.11 -10.39 3.11
CA LYS A 125 16.99 -9.58 1.90
C LYS A 125 16.88 -8.08 2.21
N CYS A 126 16.14 -7.70 3.25
CA CYS A 126 16.05 -6.31 3.68
C CYS A 126 17.41 -5.73 4.09
N HIS A 127 18.16 -6.47 4.89
CA HIS A 127 19.53 -6.11 5.31
C HIS A 127 20.44 -5.89 4.10
N PHE A 128 20.47 -6.86 3.18
CA PHE A 128 21.28 -6.76 1.96
C PHE A 128 20.91 -5.55 1.08
N LEU A 129 19.62 -5.24 0.95
CA LEU A 129 19.17 -4.07 0.19
C LEU A 129 19.59 -2.75 0.84
N GLN A 130 19.57 -2.66 2.17
CA GLN A 130 20.04 -1.49 2.91
C GLN A 130 21.53 -1.27 2.72
N GLU A 131 22.33 -2.34 2.72
CA GLU A 131 23.76 -2.28 2.41
C GLU A 131 24.01 -1.77 0.99
N LEU A 132 23.33 -2.30 -0.03
CA LEU A 132 23.49 -1.80 -1.41
C LEU A 132 23.11 -0.31 -1.56
N GLN A 133 22.09 0.15 -0.83
CA GLN A 133 21.69 1.56 -0.84
C GLN A 133 22.72 2.46 -0.15
N SER A 134 23.37 2.01 0.92
CA SER A 134 24.43 2.78 1.59
C SER A 134 25.65 2.93 0.69
N TRP A 135 26.01 1.89 -0.07
CA TRP A 135 27.12 1.92 -1.02
C TRP A 135 26.88 2.87 -2.19
N LYS A 136 25.64 2.94 -2.70
CA LYS A 136 25.27 3.90 -3.76
C LYS A 136 25.32 5.36 -3.32
N LYS A 137 25.15 5.66 -2.03
CA LYS A 137 25.20 7.04 -1.51
C LYS A 137 26.62 7.56 -1.33
N THR A 138 27.60 6.65 -1.27
CA THR A 138 29.03 6.98 -1.10
C THR A 138 29.81 7.11 -2.42
N SER A 139 29.20 6.77 -3.57
CA SER A 139 29.71 7.04 -4.92
C SER A 139 29.02 8.25 -5.53
#